data_AF-A0A8D9MA55-F1
#
_entry.id   AF-A0A8D9MA55-F1
#
_cell.length_a   1.000
_cell.length_b   1.000
_cell.length_c   1.000
_cell.angle_alpha   90.00
_cell.angle_beta   90.00
_cell.angle_gamma   90.00
#
_symmetry.space_group_name_H-M   'P 1'
#
loop_
_entity.id
_entity.type
_entity.pdbx_description
1 polymer ?
#
loop_
_entity_poly.entity_id
_entity_poly.type
_entity_poly.pdbx_seq_one_letter_code
_entity_poly.pdbx_strand_id
1 'polypeptide(L)'
;MALLHLSLSLFSCLFLVLAPTYVASSHVSDPELVVQEVNQCVTKYEDAPQSKWKNWNWRSEGDLFLNGAFFTPSGGRASSKYAKASSLSARPSSLVASVTGNAGALSCKKGSRC
;
A
#
# COMPACT_ATOMS: atom_id res chain seq x y z
N MET A 1 64.87 -2.15 -2.03
CA MET A 1 63.62 -2.87 -1.66
C MET A 1 62.86 -2.24 -0.50
N ALA A 2 63.51 -1.69 0.54
CA ALA A 2 62.81 -1.03 1.65
C ALA A 2 62.06 0.26 1.28
N LEU A 3 62.58 1.06 0.33
CA LEU A 3 61.95 2.32 -0.12
C LEU A 3 60.62 2.12 -0.88
N LEU A 4 60.48 1.02 -1.63
CA LEU A 4 59.24 0.67 -2.34
C LEU A 4 58.15 0.16 -1.39
N HIS A 5 58.53 -0.43 -0.24
CA HIS A 5 57.60 -0.86 0.79
C HIS A 5 57.01 0.33 1.56
N LEU A 6 57.81 1.37 1.83
CA LEU A 6 57.33 2.60 2.47
C LEU A 6 56.35 3.36 1.56
N SER A 7 56.61 3.43 0.25
CA SER A 7 55.70 4.11 -0.69
C SER A 7 54.37 3.38 -0.87
N LEU A 8 54.36 2.05 -0.88
CA LEU A 8 53.12 1.26 -0.94
C LEU A 8 52.28 1.39 0.34
N SER A 9 52.95 1.44 1.50
CA SER A 9 52.30 1.64 2.80
C SER A 9 51.65 3.03 2.91
N LEU A 10 52.34 4.08 2.45
CA LEU A 10 51.81 5.45 2.41
C LEU A 10 50.64 5.58 1.43
N PHE A 11 50.70 4.94 0.26
CA PHE A 11 49.59 4.90 -0.69
C PHE A 11 48.37 4.17 -0.13
N SER A 12 48.56 3.04 0.55
CA SER A 12 47.48 2.28 1.18
C SER A 12 46.79 3.07 2.29
N CYS A 13 47.55 3.83 3.09
CA CYS A 13 46.96 4.74 4.08
C CYS A 13 46.20 5.90 3.41
N LEU A 14 46.73 6.49 2.35
CA LEU A 14 46.07 7.61 1.65
C LEU A 14 44.71 7.20 1.05
N PHE A 15 44.57 5.97 0.56
CA PHE A 15 43.30 5.43 0.08
C PHE A 15 42.25 5.22 1.19
N LEU A 16 42.66 4.91 2.42
CA LEU A 16 41.73 4.76 3.55
C LEU A 16 41.23 6.12 4.10
N VAL A 17 42.02 7.18 3.95
CA VAL A 17 41.68 8.52 4.45
C VAL A 17 40.86 9.32 3.42
N LEU A 18 41.04 9.04 2.12
CA LEU A 18 40.28 9.66 1.01
C LEU A 18 39.08 8.83 0.54
N ALA A 19 38.93 7.59 1.01
CA ALA A 19 37.68 6.86 0.80
C ALA A 19 36.56 7.66 1.47
N PRO A 20 35.57 8.17 0.71
CA PRO A 20 34.39 8.77 1.31
C PRO A 20 33.86 7.72 2.27
N THR A 21 33.70 8.07 3.54
CA THR A 21 32.90 7.25 4.44
C THR A 21 31.53 7.17 3.79
N TYR A 22 31.28 6.08 3.05
CA TYR A 22 29.97 5.68 2.59
C TYR A 22 29.22 5.32 3.87
N VAL A 23 28.77 6.37 4.55
CA VAL A 23 27.70 6.27 5.52
C VAL A 23 26.53 5.81 4.65
N ALA A 24 26.30 4.51 4.65
CA ALA A 24 25.03 3.95 4.22
C ALA A 24 24.00 4.61 5.13
N SER A 25 23.47 5.75 4.68
CA SER A 25 22.38 6.43 5.35
C SER A 25 21.28 5.39 5.45
N SER A 26 20.98 4.97 6.68
CA SER A 26 19.78 4.21 6.97
C SER A 26 18.62 4.85 6.21
N HIS A 27 17.85 4.03 5.51
CA HIS A 27 16.71 4.42 4.68
C HIS A 27 15.70 5.21 5.51
N VAL A 28 15.93 6.51 5.69
CA VAL A 28 14.89 7.45 6.06
C VAL A 28 14.04 7.54 4.81
N SER A 29 12.95 6.78 4.80
CA SER A 29 11.96 6.87 3.73
C SER A 29 11.55 8.33 3.64
N ASP A 30 11.82 8.93 2.49
CA ASP A 30 11.32 10.24 2.14
C ASP A 30 9.82 10.29 2.47
N PRO A 31 9.37 11.17 3.39
CA PRO A 31 7.98 11.22 3.81
C PRO A 31 7.04 11.55 2.64
N GLU A 32 7.52 12.18 1.58
CA GLU A 32 6.73 12.45 0.37
C GLU A 32 6.44 11.16 -0.41
N LEU A 33 7.43 10.27 -0.51
CA LEU A 33 7.30 8.97 -1.16
C LEU A 33 6.34 8.04 -0.40
N VAL A 34 6.39 8.05 0.94
CA VAL A 34 5.47 7.27 1.79
C VAL A 34 4.04 7.78 1.62
N VAL A 35 3.82 9.10 1.61
CA VAL A 35 2.48 9.70 1.42
C VAL A 35 1.87 9.34 0.06
N GLN A 36 2.70 9.16 -0.98
CA GLN A 36 2.22 8.78 -2.29
C GLN A 36 1.74 7.31 -2.36
N GLU A 37 2.45 6.40 -1.68
CA GLU A 37 2.08 4.97 -1.62
C GLU A 37 0.78 4.74 -0.81
N VAL A 38 0.57 5.47 0.29
CA VAL A 38 -0.69 5.39 1.07
C VAL A 38 -1.90 5.85 0.28
N ASN A 39 -1.74 6.76 -0.68
CA ASN A 39 -2.87 7.26 -1.48
C ASN A 39 -3.32 6.29 -2.58
N GLN A 40 -2.49 5.30 -2.93
CA GLN A 40 -2.79 4.31 -3.96
C GLN A 40 -3.31 3.00 -3.37
N CYS A 41 -2.82 2.59 -2.20
CA CYS A 41 -3.30 1.38 -1.55
C CYS A 41 -4.70 1.60 -0.93
N VAL A 42 -5.70 0.86 -1.41
CA VAL A 42 -7.08 0.95 -0.90
C VAL A 42 -7.20 0.38 0.52
N THR A 43 -6.29 -0.52 0.90
CA THR A 43 -6.31 -1.23 2.19
C THR A 43 -5.37 -0.57 3.20
N LYS A 44 -5.89 -0.28 4.40
CA LYS A 44 -5.11 0.18 5.55
C LYS A 44 -5.27 -0.76 6.75
N TYR A 45 -4.16 -1.20 7.34
CA TYR A 45 -4.15 -2.11 8.50
C TYR A 45 -3.70 -1.37 9.76
N GLU A 46 -4.65 -0.77 10.46
CA GLU A 46 -4.37 0.01 11.68
C GLU A 46 -3.98 -0.89 12.85
N ASP A 47 -2.98 -0.46 13.62
CA ASP A 47 -2.56 -1.05 14.90
C ASP A 47 -2.38 -2.59 14.88
N ALA A 48 -1.94 -3.12 13.73
CA ALA A 48 -1.78 -4.54 13.52
C ALA A 48 -0.44 -4.87 12.84
N PRO A 49 0.42 -5.71 13.45
CA PRO A 49 1.60 -6.20 12.76
C PRO A 49 1.20 -7.11 11.60
N GLN A 50 2.09 -7.24 10.60
CA GLN A 50 1.86 -8.06 9.41
C GLN A 50 1.51 -9.51 9.72
N SER A 51 2.12 -10.10 10.75
CA SER A 51 1.81 -11.45 11.23
C SER A 51 0.34 -11.62 11.65
N LYS A 52 -0.32 -10.54 12.08
CA LYS A 52 -1.72 -10.53 12.48
C LYS A 52 -2.62 -10.31 11.26
N TRP A 53 -2.44 -9.20 10.55
CA TRP A 53 -3.39 -8.82 9.49
C TRP A 53 -3.33 -9.74 8.27
N LYS A 54 -2.19 -10.40 8.01
CA LYS A 54 -2.08 -11.40 6.93
C LYS A 54 -3.04 -12.58 7.10
N ASN A 55 -3.50 -12.86 8.32
CA ASN A 55 -4.47 -13.91 8.61
C ASN A 55 -5.93 -13.44 8.47
N TRP A 56 -6.19 -12.15 8.28
CA TRP A 56 -7.54 -11.62 8.04
C TRP A 56 -7.96 -11.91 6.61
N ASN A 57 -9.22 -12.33 6.39
CA ASN A 57 -9.72 -12.64 5.06
C ASN A 57 -10.22 -11.36 4.34
N TRP A 58 -9.29 -10.59 3.77
CA TRP A 58 -9.59 -9.38 3.00
C TRP A 58 -9.45 -9.70 1.51
N ARG A 59 -10.53 -9.47 0.76
CA ARG A 59 -10.66 -9.90 -0.64
C ARG A 59 -11.21 -8.76 -1.50
N SER A 60 -10.80 -8.76 -2.76
CA SER A 60 -11.33 -7.93 -3.83
C SER A 60 -11.59 -8.83 -5.04
N GLU A 61 -12.77 -8.72 -5.65
CA GLU A 61 -13.18 -9.53 -6.80
C GLU A 61 -14.14 -8.71 -7.68
N GLY A 62 -13.75 -8.43 -8.93
CA GLY A 62 -14.56 -7.61 -9.85
C GLY A 62 -14.50 -6.10 -9.60
N ASP A 63 -13.66 -5.65 -8.65
CA ASP A 63 -13.46 -4.22 -8.38
C ASP A 63 -12.65 -3.55 -9.50
N LEU A 64 -13.02 -2.30 -9.80
CA LEU A 64 -12.31 -1.45 -10.75
C LEU A 64 -11.44 -0.45 -9.99
N PHE A 65 -10.13 -0.52 -10.21
CA PHE A 65 -9.17 0.44 -9.66
C PHE A 65 -8.70 1.40 -10.75
N LEU A 66 -8.73 2.70 -10.45
CA LEU A 66 -8.33 3.78 -11.36
C LEU A 66 -7.19 4.58 -10.71
N ASN A 67 -6.44 5.34 -11.51
CA ASN A 67 -5.36 6.23 -11.03
C ASN A 67 -4.27 5.53 -10.21
N GLY A 68 -3.96 4.27 -10.53
CA GLY A 68 -2.93 3.49 -9.83
C GLY A 68 -3.39 2.91 -8.50
N ALA A 69 -4.68 3.01 -8.15
CA ALA A 69 -5.20 2.36 -6.96
C ALA A 69 -5.02 0.83 -7.04
N PHE A 70 -4.79 0.19 -5.89
CA PHE A 70 -4.68 -1.27 -5.80
C PHE A 70 -5.11 -1.78 -4.43
N PHE A 71 -5.39 -3.08 -4.34
CA PHE A 71 -5.82 -3.76 -3.12
C PHE A 71 -4.79 -4.79 -2.68
N THR A 72 -4.46 -4.81 -1.39
CA THR A 72 -3.60 -5.86 -0.82
C THR A 72 -4.46 -6.98 -0.22
N PRO A 73 -4.54 -8.18 -0.82
CA PRO A 73 -5.30 -9.28 -0.25
C PRO A 73 -4.57 -9.97 0.89
N SER A 74 -5.36 -10.56 1.79
CA SER A 74 -4.87 -11.37 2.91
C SER A 74 -5.81 -12.52 3.24
N GLY A 75 -5.33 -13.48 4.02
CA GLY A 75 -6.10 -14.64 4.45
C GLY A 75 -6.21 -15.74 3.39
N GLY A 76 -7.17 -16.65 3.61
CA GLY A 76 -7.33 -17.88 2.83
C GLY A 76 -8.38 -17.81 1.72
N ARG A 77 -8.72 -18.99 1.18
CA ARG A 77 -9.76 -19.14 0.15
C ARG A 77 -11.14 -18.71 0.69
N ALA A 78 -11.99 -18.20 -0.20
CA ALA A 78 -13.35 -17.80 0.14
C ALA A 78 -14.14 -18.97 0.77
N SER A 79 -14.81 -18.70 1.88
CA SER A 79 -15.78 -19.62 2.45
C SER A 79 -17.09 -19.52 1.68
N SER A 80 -17.71 -20.65 1.33
CA SER A 80 -19.03 -20.69 0.67
C SER A 80 -20.18 -20.20 1.57
N LYS A 81 -19.90 -19.87 2.85
CA LYS A 81 -20.92 -19.49 3.84
C LYS A 81 -21.75 -18.26 3.47
N TYR A 82 -21.20 -17.34 2.67
CA TYR A 82 -21.92 -16.13 2.24
C TYR A 82 -22.43 -16.18 0.80
N ALA A 83 -22.04 -17.19 0.01
CA ALA A 83 -22.49 -17.33 -1.38
C ALA A 83 -24.01 -17.55 -1.50
N LYS A 84 -24.66 -18.06 -0.44
CA LYS A 84 -26.12 -18.24 -0.38
C LYS A 84 -26.89 -17.04 0.17
N ALA A 85 -26.21 -16.01 0.70
CA ALA A 85 -26.87 -14.89 1.38
C ALA A 85 -27.31 -13.78 0.42
N SER A 86 -26.84 -13.77 -0.82
CA SER A 86 -27.24 -12.79 -1.84
C SER A 86 -28.23 -13.42 -2.83
N SER A 87 -29.46 -12.89 -2.90
CA SER A 87 -30.45 -13.31 -3.92
C SER A 87 -30.07 -12.90 -5.35
N LEU A 88 -29.02 -12.09 -5.51
CA LEU A 88 -28.53 -11.57 -6.78
C LEU A 88 -27.00 -11.58 -6.79
N SER A 89 -26.40 -11.83 -7.95
CA SER A 89 -24.96 -11.66 -8.15
C SER A 89 -24.58 -10.18 -8.09
N ALA A 90 -23.35 -9.89 -7.65
CA ALA A 90 -22.79 -8.55 -7.72
C ALA A 90 -22.87 -8.02 -9.16
N ARG A 91 -23.28 -6.76 -9.29
CA ARG A 91 -23.28 -6.03 -10.56
C ARG A 91 -21.85 -5.57 -10.89
N PRO A 92 -21.50 -5.37 -12.17
CA PRO A 92 -20.17 -4.91 -12.54
C PRO A 92 -19.88 -3.51 -11.96
N SER A 93 -18.62 -3.27 -11.61
CA SER A 93 -18.13 -2.03 -11.03
C SER A 93 -18.36 -0.79 -11.92
N SER A 94 -18.52 -0.97 -13.23
CA SER A 94 -18.89 0.10 -14.18
C SER A 94 -20.23 0.78 -13.88
N LEU A 95 -21.14 0.13 -13.15
CA LEU A 95 -22.44 0.70 -12.80
C LEU A 95 -22.43 1.49 -11.49
N VAL A 96 -21.34 1.46 -10.72
CA VAL A 96 -21.27 2.09 -9.39
C VAL A 96 -21.68 3.56 -9.45
N ALA A 97 -21.14 4.33 -10.41
CA ALA A 97 -21.45 5.76 -10.55
C ALA A 97 -22.95 6.05 -10.74
N SER A 98 -23.68 5.19 -11.47
CA SER A 98 -25.13 5.35 -11.68
C SER A 98 -25.91 4.92 -10.43
N VAL A 99 -25.55 3.78 -9.84
CA VAL A 99 -26.26 3.21 -8.69
C VAL A 99 -26.10 4.08 -7.43
N THR A 100 -24.96 4.76 -7.27
CA THR A 100 -24.71 5.66 -6.12
C THR A 100 -25.01 7.12 -6.42
N GLY A 101 -25.40 7.48 -7.66
CA GLY A 101 -25.58 8.87 -8.08
C GLY A 101 -26.63 9.65 -7.27
N ASN A 102 -27.64 8.96 -6.72
CA ASN A 102 -28.67 9.54 -5.85
C ASN A 102 -28.53 9.07 -4.38
N ALA A 103 -27.38 8.54 -3.97
CA ALA A 103 -27.15 8.12 -2.60
C ALA A 103 -27.09 9.33 -1.66
N GLY A 104 -27.66 9.19 -0.47
CA GLY A 104 -27.68 10.25 0.54
C GLY A 104 -29.10 10.51 1.08
N ALA A 105 -29.23 11.54 1.90
CA ALA A 105 -30.53 11.95 2.42
C ALA A 105 -31.40 12.49 1.29
N LEU A 106 -32.66 12.06 1.25
CA LEU A 106 -33.64 12.66 0.36
C LEU A 106 -33.86 14.13 0.74
N SER A 107 -34.10 14.98 -0.25
CA SER A 107 -34.46 16.39 -0.04
C SER A 107 -35.91 16.52 0.43
N CYS A 108 -36.14 16.09 1.66
CA CYS A 108 -37.45 16.07 2.32
C CYS A 108 -37.90 17.46 2.76
N LYS A 109 -39.19 17.76 2.59
CA LYS A 109 -39.83 18.97 3.11
C LYS A 109 -40.84 18.63 4.19
N LYS A 110 -40.87 19.44 5.25
CA LYS A 110 -41.85 19.30 6.34
C LYS A 110 -43.27 19.37 5.77
N GLY A 111 -44.08 18.35 6.05
CA GLY A 111 -45.46 18.23 5.55
C GLY A 111 -45.61 17.56 4.18
N SER A 112 -44.53 17.07 3.56
CA SER A 112 -44.57 16.25 2.34
C SER A 112 -44.03 14.85 2.59
N ARG A 113 -44.46 13.87 1.79
CA ARG A 113 -43.87 12.53 1.83
C ARG A 113 -42.51 12.51 1.16
N CYS A 114 -41.64 11.70 1.74
CA CYS A 114 -40.47 11.10 1.12
C CYS A 114 -40.74 9.59 1.11
#